data_AF-A0A521XQ55-F1
#
_entry.id   AF-A0A521XQ55-F1
#
_cell.length_a   1.000
_cell.length_b   1.000
_cell.length_c   1.000
_cell.angle_alpha   90.00
_cell.angle_beta   90.00
_cell.angle_gamma   90.00
#
_symmetry.space_group_name_H-M   'P 1'
#
loop_
_entity.id
_entity.type
_entity.pdbx_description
1 polymer ?
#
loop_
_entity_poly.entity_id
_entity_poly.type
_entity_poly.pdbx_seq_one_letter_code
_entity_poly.pdbx_strand_id
1 'polypeptide(L)'
;MASIEKRIQGAKTSYRVGWHEAGRRQSLSFDTHAEAIKFRGRVDAAGQKWPPPEEPGKLAPDLPTVTEWCTRSIDSRVGLGLHAARDYRAMLKNYRPG
;
A
#
# COMPACT_ATOMS: atom_id res chain seq x y z
N MET A 1 21.45 -12.53 4.86
CA MET A 1 21.12 -11.42 5.78
C MET A 1 20.94 -10.18 4.92
N ALA A 2 19.92 -9.37 5.22
CA ALA A 2 19.64 -8.17 4.46
C ALA A 2 20.66 -7.08 4.81
N SER A 3 21.12 -6.34 3.81
CA SER A 3 22.10 -5.25 3.95
C SER A 3 21.45 -3.90 3.67
N ILE A 4 21.96 -2.83 4.30
CA ILE A 4 21.51 -1.45 4.04
C ILE A 4 22.68 -0.68 3.44
N GLU A 5 22.46 -0.03 2.31
CA GLU A 5 23.41 0.81 1.60
C GLU A 5 22.87 2.25 1.59
N LYS A 6 23.63 3.21 2.14
CA LYS A 6 23.28 4.63 2.04
C LYS A 6 23.77 5.17 0.70
N ARG A 7 22.89 5.80 -0.06
CA ARG A 7 23.21 6.49 -1.32
C ARG A 7 22.93 7.98 -1.21
N ILE A 8 23.92 8.77 -1.56
CA ILE A 8 23.85 10.23 -1.56
C ILE A 8 23.96 10.69 -3.01
N GLN A 9 22.95 11.41 -3.50
CA GLN A 9 22.93 11.97 -4.85
C GLN A 9 22.57 13.46 -4.76
N GLY A 10 23.59 14.32 -4.84
CA GLY A 10 23.45 15.74 -4.55
C GLY A 10 22.98 15.98 -3.11
N ALA A 11 21.90 16.75 -2.94
CA ALA A 11 21.27 16.98 -1.65
C ALA A 11 20.35 15.84 -1.17
N LYS A 12 20.05 14.86 -2.04
CA LYS A 12 19.14 13.75 -1.69
C LYS A 12 19.91 12.59 -1.07
N THR A 13 19.49 12.17 0.11
CA THR A 13 19.93 10.92 0.73
C THR A 13 18.84 9.86 0.54
N SER A 14 19.24 8.65 0.16
CA SER A 14 18.38 7.48 0.07
C SER A 14 19.09 6.27 0.69
N TYR A 15 18.32 5.28 1.10
CA TYR A 15 18.79 4.07 1.77
C TYR A 15 18.25 2.87 1.00
N ARG A 16 19.13 2.02 0.47
CA ARG A 16 18.77 0.82 -0.26
C ARG A 16 18.95 -0.41 0.63
N VAL A 17 17.89 -1.17 0.85
CA VAL A 17 17.96 -2.48 1.49
C VAL A 17 18.10 -3.56 0.43
N GLY A 18 19.12 -4.40 0.49
CA GLY A 18 19.32 -5.53 -0.41
C GLY A 18 19.22 -6.88 0.31
N TRP A 19 18.63 -7.88 -0.34
CA TRP A 19 18.55 -9.25 0.18
C TRP A 19 18.66 -10.28 -0.95
N HIS A 20 18.86 -11.55 -0.59
CA HIS A 20 18.94 -12.64 -1.56
C HIS A 20 17.75 -13.57 -1.38
N GLU A 21 16.98 -13.76 -2.45
CA GLU A 21 15.79 -14.61 -2.49
C GLU A 21 15.88 -15.56 -3.68
N ALA A 22 15.79 -16.86 -3.43
CA ALA A 22 15.85 -17.91 -4.45
C ALA A 22 17.04 -17.76 -5.45
N GLY A 23 18.22 -17.39 -4.93
CA GLY A 23 19.43 -17.17 -5.73
C GLY A 23 19.49 -15.85 -6.50
N ARG A 24 18.46 -15.00 -6.41
CA ARG A 24 18.43 -13.66 -7.02
C ARG A 24 18.65 -12.57 -5.97
N ARG A 25 19.37 -11.53 -6.34
CA ARG A 25 19.55 -10.34 -5.50
C ARG A 25 18.36 -9.40 -5.71
N GLN A 26 17.66 -9.09 -4.62
CA GLN A 26 16.57 -8.12 -4.57
C GLN A 26 17.04 -6.85 -3.86
N SER A 27 16.41 -5.72 -4.15
CA SER A 27 16.66 -4.49 -3.42
C SER A 27 15.49 -3.53 -3.44
N LEU A 28 15.27 -2.80 -2.34
CA LEU A 28 14.27 -1.74 -2.23
C LEU A 28 14.93 -0.46 -1.68
N SER A 29 14.55 0.70 -2.21
CA SER A 29 15.06 2.00 -1.77
C SER A 29 14.05 2.73 -0.89
N PHE A 30 14.55 3.49 0.08
CA PHE A 30 13.81 4.27 1.05
C PHE A 30 14.42 5.68 1.14
N ASP A 31 13.60 6.68 1.44
CA ASP A 31 14.10 8.04 1.63
C ASP A 31 14.63 8.25 3.06
N THR A 32 14.20 7.43 4.04
CA THR A 32 14.64 7.54 5.44
C THR A 32 15.38 6.29 5.94
N HIS A 33 16.35 6.51 6.84
CA HIS A 33 17.11 5.42 7.46
C HIS A 33 16.23 4.53 8.35
N ALA A 34 15.26 5.15 9.05
CA ALA A 34 14.37 4.45 9.95
C ALA A 34 13.48 3.44 9.21
N GLU A 35 12.98 3.78 8.03
CA GLU A 35 12.21 2.87 7.19
C GLU A 35 13.07 1.72 6.67
N ALA A 36 14.29 2.00 6.22
CA ALA A 36 15.23 0.97 5.78
C ALA A 36 15.57 -0.03 6.89
N ILE A 37 15.76 0.44 8.13
CA ILE A 37 15.97 -0.44 9.30
C ILE A 37 14.75 -1.31 9.57
N LYS A 38 13.55 -0.71 9.62
CA LYS A 38 12.29 -1.44 9.85
C LYS A 38 12.10 -2.53 8.79
N PHE A 39 12.36 -2.20 7.52
CA PHE A 39 12.23 -3.13 6.42
C PHE A 39 13.26 -4.25 6.47
N ARG A 40 14.54 -3.93 6.73
CA ARG A 40 15.59 -4.94 6.93
C ARG A 40 15.18 -5.94 8.03
N GLY A 41 14.68 -5.45 9.16
CA GLY A 41 14.20 -6.31 10.24
C GLY A 41 13.06 -7.24 9.82
N ARG A 42 12.14 -6.78 8.97
CA ARG A 42 11.06 -7.60 8.40
C ARG A 42 11.59 -8.67 7.43
N VAL A 43 12.54 -8.32 6.57
CA VAL A 43 13.17 -9.26 5.62
C VAL A 43 14.00 -10.31 6.36
N ASP A 44 14.74 -9.91 7.40
CA ASP A 44 15.50 -10.82 8.25
C ASP A 44 14.55 -11.75 9.03
N ALA A 45 13.46 -11.24 9.60
CA ALA A 45 12.43 -12.04 10.28
C ALA A 45 11.69 -13.01 9.34
N ALA A 46 11.50 -12.62 8.07
CA ALA A 46 10.89 -13.47 7.04
C ALA A 46 11.88 -14.45 6.37
N GLY A 47 13.11 -14.58 6.88
CA GLY A 47 14.09 -15.52 6.36
C GLY A 47 14.60 -15.19 4.96
N GLN A 48 14.75 -13.90 4.63
CA GLN A 48 15.16 -13.40 3.31
C GLN A 48 14.15 -13.63 2.17
N LYS A 49 12.89 -13.91 2.49
CA LYS A 49 11.79 -13.98 1.51
C LYS A 49 10.91 -12.75 1.69
N TRP A 50 10.82 -11.89 0.67
CA TRP A 50 10.01 -10.68 0.75
C TRP A 50 9.37 -10.30 -0.60
N PRO A 51 8.04 -10.07 -0.65
CA PRO A 51 7.09 -10.14 0.45
C PRO A 51 6.97 -11.55 1.05
N PRO A 52 6.62 -11.69 2.34
CA PRO A 52 6.34 -13.01 2.89
C PRO A 52 5.28 -13.65 1.99
N PRO A 53 5.35 -14.98 1.75
CA PRO A 53 4.28 -15.67 1.04
C PRO A 53 2.96 -15.27 1.71
N GLU A 54 1.99 -14.78 0.93
CA GLU A 54 0.68 -14.44 1.46
C GLU A 54 0.22 -15.63 2.30
N GLU A 55 0.14 -15.45 3.61
CA GLU A 55 -0.52 -16.44 4.45
C GLU A 55 -1.94 -16.54 3.88
N PRO A 56 -2.37 -17.71 3.36
CA PRO A 56 -3.72 -17.87 2.84
C PRO A 56 -4.68 -17.64 4.00
N GLY A 57 -5.18 -16.41 4.16
CA GLY A 57 -5.98 -16.01 5.31
C GLY A 57 -5.75 -14.60 5.85
N LYS A 58 -4.66 -13.89 5.50
CA LYS A 58 -4.61 -12.44 5.75
C LYS A 58 -5.35 -11.72 4.62
N LEU A 59 -6.67 -11.60 4.81
CA LEU A 59 -7.50 -10.66 4.06
C LEU A 59 -6.75 -9.33 3.92
N ALA A 60 -6.63 -8.85 2.69
CA ALA A 60 -6.31 -7.45 2.45
C ALA A 60 -7.15 -6.59 3.41
N PRO A 61 -6.60 -5.50 3.98
CA PRO A 61 -7.42 -4.59 4.77
C PRO A 61 -8.65 -4.26 3.93
N ASP A 62 -9.83 -4.44 4.52
CA ASP A 62 -11.15 -4.31 3.89
C ASP A 62 -11.20 -3.00 3.11
N LEU A 63 -10.78 -3.06 1.85
CA LEU A 63 -10.64 -1.91 0.99
C LEU A 63 -12.07 -1.55 0.66
N PRO A 64 -12.53 -0.34 1.00
CA PRO A 64 -13.90 0.04 0.75
C PRO A 64 -14.18 -0.24 -0.72
N THR A 65 -15.25 -0.96 -0.97
CA THR A 65 -15.71 -1.22 -2.32
C THR A 65 -15.86 0.10 -3.07
N VAL A 66 -15.77 0.09 -4.40
CA VAL A 66 -15.95 1.30 -5.23
C VAL A 66 -17.24 2.03 -4.83
N THR A 67 -18.29 1.27 -4.49
CA THR A 67 -19.56 1.77 -3.98
C THR A 67 -19.41 2.53 -2.67
N GLU A 68 -18.72 1.98 -1.67
CA GLU A 68 -18.49 2.64 -0.38
C GLU A 68 -17.63 3.89 -0.50
N TRP A 69 -16.63 3.87 -1.38
CA TRP A 69 -15.82 5.06 -1.68
C TRP A 69 -16.67 6.16 -2.33
N CYS A 70 -17.55 5.81 -3.27
CA CYS A 70 -18.47 6.74 -3.91
C CYS A 70 -19.52 7.30 -2.94
N THR A 71 -20.08 6.47 -2.06
CA THR A 71 -21.04 6.92 -1.02
C THR A 71 -20.41 7.94 -0.09
N ARG A 72 -19.20 7.66 0.43
CA ARG A 72 -18.46 8.62 1.25
C ARG A 72 -18.18 9.93 0.52
N SER A 73 -17.85 9.85 -0.77
CA SER A 73 -17.60 11.04 -1.60
C SER A 73 -18.86 11.89 -1.78
N ILE A 74 -20.04 11.27 -1.97
CA ILE A 74 -21.33 11.97 -2.05
C ILE A 74 -21.64 12.66 -0.71
N ASP A 75 -21.44 11.95 0.40
CA ASP A 75 -21.76 12.45 1.74
C ASP A 75 -20.83 13.57 2.19
N SER A 76 -19.58 13.58 1.73
CA SER A 76 -18.60 14.63 2.03
C SER A 76 -18.82 15.95 1.28
N ARG A 77 -19.68 15.97 0.24
CA ARG A 77 -19.93 17.16 -0.57
C ARG A 77 -20.92 18.10 0.11
N VAL A 78 -20.38 19.12 0.77
CA VAL A 78 -21.16 20.27 1.26
C VAL A 78 -21.70 21.05 0.05
N GLY A 79 -23.03 21.14 -0.08
CA GLY A 79 -23.72 21.85 -1.17
C GLY A 79 -24.33 20.96 -2.25
N LEU A 80 -24.22 19.64 -2.14
CA LEU A 80 -25.01 18.75 -2.99
C LEU A 80 -26.49 18.86 -2.59
N GLY A 81 -27.35 19.29 -3.52
CA GLY A 81 -28.80 19.32 -3.27
C GLY A 81 -29.30 17.92 -2.88
N LEU A 82 -30.20 17.85 -1.89
CA LEU A 82 -30.73 16.58 -1.34
C LEU A 82 -31.28 15.63 -2.43
N HIS A 83 -31.80 16.20 -3.52
CA HIS A 83 -32.31 15.44 -4.66
C HIS A 83 -31.20 14.72 -5.43
N ALA A 84 -30.11 15.44 -5.75
CA ALA A 84 -28.95 14.88 -6.44
C ALA A 84 -28.26 13.80 -5.59
N ALA A 85 -28.13 14.02 -4.28
CA ALA A 85 -27.58 13.02 -3.35
C ALA A 85 -28.39 11.71 -3.38
N ARG A 86 -29.71 11.82 -3.43
CA ARG A 86 -30.63 10.67 -3.47
C ARG A 86 -30.50 9.90 -4.79
N ASP A 87 -30.42 10.61 -5.92
CA ASP A 87 -30.29 9.98 -7.24
C ASP A 87 -28.95 9.24 -7.40
N TYR A 88 -27.84 9.84 -6.93
CA TYR A 88 -26.55 9.16 -6.96
C TYR A 88 -26.53 7.90 -6.08
N ARG A 89 -27.18 7.93 -4.91
CA ARG A 89 -27.32 6.74 -4.06
C ARG A 89 -28.16 5.65 -4.72
N ALA A 90 -29.24 6.02 -5.42
CA ALA A 90 -30.06 5.06 -6.17
C ALA A 90 -29.29 4.41 -7.33
N MET A 91 -28.47 5.20 -8.04
CA MET A 91 -27.62 4.71 -9.13
C MET A 91 -26.55 3.74 -8.62
N LEU A 92 -25.90 4.05 -7.49
CA LEU A 92 -24.93 3.16 -6.85
C LEU A 92 -25.56 1.84 -6.37
N LYS A 93 -26.81 1.87 -5.89
CA LYS A 93 -27.54 0.66 -5.47
C LYS A 93 -27.78 -0.32 -6.63
N ASN A 94 -27.88 0.18 -7.85
CA ASN A 94 -28.10 -0.61 -9.06
C ASN A 94 -26.80 -0.95 -9.81
N TYR A 95 -25.64 -0.51 -9.29
CA TYR A 95 -24.35 -0.77 -9.92
C TYR A 95 -23.94 -2.23 -9.72
N ARG A 96 -23.78 -2.96 -10.82
CA ARG A 96 -23.13 -4.28 -10.85
C ARG A 96 -21.74 -4.12 -11.49
N PRO A 97 -20.65 -4.42 -10.77
CA PRO A 97 -19.34 -4.52 -11.39
C PRO A 97 -19.37 -5.69 -12.39
N GLY A 98 -18.97 -5.43 -13.63
CA GLY A 98 -18.83 -6.43 -14.69
C GLY A 98 -17.52 -7.21 -14.59
#